data_AF-A0A399U5Y4-F1
#
_entry.id   AF-A0A399U5Y4-F1
#
_cell.length_a   1.000
_cell.length_b   1.000
_cell.length_c   1.000
_cell.angle_alpha   90.00
_cell.angle_beta   90.00
_cell.angle_gamma   90.00
#
_symmetry.space_group_name_H-M   'P 1'
#
loop_
_entity.id
_entity.type
_entity.pdbx_description
1 polymer ?
#
loop_
_entity_poly.entity_id
_entity_poly.type
_entity_poly.pdbx_seq_one_letter_code
_entity_poly.pdbx_strand_id
1 'polypeptide(L)' 'MMRSTKELRHVYRDFLLEANQSDSDIVVLEADLSSSMATHNLEKDFGDRYVNVGIMEAEMVGLAAGLSIQGFRP' A
#
# COMPACT_ATOMS: atom_id res chain seq x y z
N MET A 1 -2.42 25.17 22.58
CA MET A 1 -2.23 23.72 22.38
C MET A 1 -2.00 23.50 20.90
N MET A 2 -0.76 23.26 20.45
CA MET A 2 -0.51 22.88 19.05
C MET A 2 -1.07 21.49 18.85
N ARG A 3 -2.14 21.36 18.05
CA ARG A 3 -2.55 20.05 17.52
C ARG A 3 -1.51 19.67 16.47
N SER A 4 -0.60 18.76 16.83
CA SER A 4 0.24 18.07 15.85
C SER A 4 -0.71 17.38 14.86
N THR A 5 -0.84 17.95 13.67
CA THR A 5 -1.73 17.43 12.63
C THR A 5 -0.86 16.67 11.65
N LYS A 6 -0.96 15.35 11.67
CA LYS A 6 -0.26 14.48 10.74
C LYS A 6 -1.05 14.40 9.44
N GLU A 7 -0.39 14.51 8.29
CA GLU A 7 -1.05 14.37 7.00
C GLU A 7 -1.67 12.97 6.86
N LEU A 8 -2.88 12.88 6.30
CA LEU A 8 -3.61 11.61 6.18
C LEU A 8 -2.83 10.52 5.44
N ARG A 9 -2.05 10.88 4.41
CA ARG A 9 -1.17 9.94 3.69
C ARG A 9 -0.14 9.26 4.60
N HIS A 10 0.38 9.98 5.59
CA HIS A 10 1.30 9.41 6.58
C HIS A 10 0.58 8.59 7.64
N VAL A 11 -0.69 8.90 7.93
CA VAL A 11 -1.54 8.06 8.78
C VAL A 11 -1.85 6.74 8.08
N TYR A 12 -2.22 6.79 6.79
CA TYR A 12 -2.48 5.62 5.95
C TYR A 12 -1.26 4.69 5.84
N ARG A 13 -0.08 5.25 5.52
CA ARG A 13 1.18 4.48 5.50
C ARG A 13 1.44 3.76 6.82
N ASP A 14 1.30 4.46 7.95
CA ASP A 14 1.60 3.88 9.25
C ASP A 14 0.60 2.79 9.64
N PHE A 15 -0.68 2.97 9.27
CA PHE A 15 -1.68 1.93 9.41
C PHE A 15 -1.31 0.68 8.61
N LEU A 16 -0.83 0.81 7.38
CA LEU A 16 -0.37 -0.34 6.58
C LEU A 16 0.80 -1.08 7.25
N LEU A 17 1.76 -0.35 7.81
CA LEU A 17 2.89 -0.95 8.54
C LEU A 17 2.44 -1.71 9.79
N GLU A 18 1.48 -1.16 10.54
CA GLU A 18 0.90 -1.82 11.70
C GLU A 18 0.12 -3.08 11.28
N ALA A 19 -0.74 -2.97 10.26
CA ALA A 19 -1.55 -4.08 9.77
C ALA A 19 -0.68 -5.26 9.28
N ASN A 20 0.43 -4.97 8.59
CA ASN A 20 1.39 -5.95 8.10
C ASN A 20 2.00 -6.84 9.20
N GLN A 21 2.05 -6.37 10.44
CA GLN A 21 2.56 -7.17 11.57
C GLN A 21 1.60 -8.30 11.96
N SER A 22 0.33 -8.17 11.60
CA SER A 22 -0.74 -9.11 11.99
C SER A 22 -1.34 -9.87 10.82
N ASP A 23 -1.12 -9.41 9.58
CA ASP A 23 -1.70 -9.98 8.38
C ASP A 23 -0.67 -10.02 7.24
N SER A 24 -0.16 -11.21 6.96
CA SER A 24 0.81 -11.47 5.90
C SER A 24 0.20 -11.51 4.50
N ASP A 25 -1.13 -11.50 4.40
CA ASP A 25 -1.86 -11.58 3.12
C ASP A 25 -2.15 -10.18 2.55
N ILE A 26 -1.80 -9.10 3.27
CA ILE A 26 -1.90 -7.73 2.74
C ILE A 26 -0.89 -7.50 1.62
N VAL A 27 -1.34 -6.92 0.52
CA VAL A 27 -0.52 -6.52 -0.63
C VAL A 27 -0.73 -5.01 -0.86
N VAL A 28 0.34 -4.27 -1.14
CA VAL A 28 0.27 -2.84 -1.45
C VAL A 28 0.47 -2.66 -2.94
N LEU A 29 -0.56 -2.13 -3.61
CA LEU A 29 -0.52 -1.83 -5.04
C LEU A 29 -0.39 -0.32 -5.27
N GLU A 30 0.51 0.08 -6.16
CA GLU A 30 0.79 1.47 -6.50
C GLU A 30 0.80 1.69 -8.01
N ALA A 31 0.41 2.89 -8.43
CA ALA A 31 0.40 3.32 -9.82
C ALA A 31 1.20 4.62 -10.00
N ASP A 32 2.51 4.58 -9.76
CA ASP A 32 3.44 5.71 -9.83
C ASP A 32 3.11 6.93 -8.93
N LEU A 33 2.32 6.72 -7.87
CA LEU A 33 1.95 7.77 -6.90
C LEU A 33 2.61 7.58 -5.53
N SER A 34 3.55 6.65 -5.41
CA SER A 34 4.06 6.21 -4.10
C SER A 34 4.83 7.28 -3.32
N SER A 35 5.45 8.24 -4.01
CA SER A 35 6.07 9.41 -3.37
C SER A 35 5.00 10.37 -2.83
N SER A 36 3.98 10.66 -3.63
CA SER A 36 2.83 11.52 -3.29
C SER A 36 2.00 10.94 -2.15
N MET A 37 1.79 9.62 -2.14
CA MET A 37 1.07 8.88 -1.09
C MET A 37 1.93 8.52 0.12
N ALA A 38 3.22 8.87 0.10
CA ALA A 38 4.20 8.55 1.13
C ALA A 38 4.41 7.05 1.39
N THR A 39 4.03 6.18 0.46
CA THR A 39 4.12 4.72 0.51
C THR A 39 5.41 4.16 -0.13
N HIS A 40 6.22 4.99 -0.79
CA HIS A 40 7.48 4.58 -1.45
C HIS A 40 8.48 3.81 -0.56
N ASN A 41 8.41 3.94 0.77
CA ASN A 41 9.29 3.21 1.68
C ASN A 41 8.74 1.85 2.13
N LEU A 42 7.46 1.55 1.85
CA LEU A 42 6.81 0.31 2.28
C LEU A 42 7.40 -0.93 1.59
N GLU A 43 8.05 -0.77 0.44
CA GLU A 43 8.74 -1.86 -0.26
C GLU A 43 9.71 -2.62 0.66
N LYS A 44 10.37 -1.95 1.60
CA LYS A 44 11.31 -2.58 2.55
C LYS A 44 10.61 -3.49 3.55
N ASP A 45 9.37 -3.18 3.92
CA ASP A 45 8.59 -3.88 4.93
C ASP A 45 7.68 -4.96 4.32
N PHE A 46 7.26 -4.77 3.07
CA PHE A 46 6.36 -5.66 2.35
C PHE A 46 7.07 -6.60 1.35
N GLY A 47 8.28 -6.26 0.90
CA GLY A 47 9.03 -7.05 -0.08
C GLY A 47 8.24 -7.28 -1.36
N ASP A 48 8.14 -8.54 -1.81
CA ASP A 48 7.40 -8.94 -3.01
C ASP A 48 5.89 -8.64 -2.95
N ARG A 49 5.35 -8.28 -1.77
CA ARG A 49 3.95 -7.83 -1.60
C ARG A 49 3.75 -6.32 -1.78
N TYR A 50 4.78 -5.60 -2.20
CA TYR A 50 4.67 -4.23 -2.68
C TYR A 50 4.86 -4.21 -4.19
N VAL A 51 3.82 -3.82 -4.94
CA VAL A 51 3.84 -3.85 -6.40
C VAL A 51 3.48 -2.47 -6.93
N ASN A 52 4.45 -1.80 -7.54
CA ASN A 52 4.21 -0.60 -8.33
C ASN A 52 4.07 -1.00 -9.81
N VAL A 53 2.88 -0.79 -10.38
CA VAL A 53 2.57 -1.13 -11.77
C VAL A 53 2.84 0.02 -12.74
N GLY A 54 3.39 1.16 -12.30
CA GLY A 54 3.54 2.36 -13.13
C GLY A 54 2.19 3.04 -13.43
N ILE A 55 2.06 3.74 -14.56
CA ILE A 55 0.83 4.48 -14.92
C ILE A 55 -0.20 3.54 -15.59
N MET A 56 -0.53 2.44 -14.90
CA MET A 56 -1.43 1.40 -15.39
C MET A 56 -2.52 1.09 -14.35
N GLU A 57 -3.34 2.10 -14.02
CA GLU A 57 -4.35 2.02 -12.95
C GLU A 57 -5.41 0.93 -13.22
N ALA A 58 -5.79 0.73 -14.49
CA ALA A 58 -6.78 -0.29 -14.84
C ALA A 58 -6.23 -1.70 -14.58
N GLU A 59 -4.99 -1.96 -15.00
CA GLU A 59 -4.26 -3.19 -14.73
C GLU A 59 -4.01 -3.38 -13.24
N MET A 60 -3.71 -2.31 -12.49
CA MET A 60 -3.58 -2.35 -11.02
C MET A 60 -4.85 -2.93 -10.37
N VAL A 61 -6.02 -2.43 -10.78
CA VAL A 61 -7.32 -2.91 -10.25
C VAL A 61 -7.61 -4.34 -10.71
N GLY A 62 -7.25 -4.72 -11.94
CA GLY A 62 -7.35 -6.10 -12.41
C GLY A 62 -6.45 -7.07 -11.62
N LEU A 63 -5.22 -6.65 -11.32
CA LEU A 63 -4.29 -7.38 -10.45
C LEU A 63 -4.87 -7.54 -9.05
N ALA A 64 -5.43 -6.47 -8.47
CA ALA A 64 -6.11 -6.51 -7.17
C ALA A 64 -7.26 -7.53 -7.16
N ALA A 65 -8.09 -7.55 -8.20
CA ALA A 65 -9.17 -8.52 -8.31
C ALA A 65 -8.66 -9.97 -8.33
N GLY A 66 -7.60 -10.25 -9.10
CA GLY A 66 -6.97 -11.57 -9.16
C GLY A 66 -6.35 -12.00 -7.82
N LEU A 67 -5.61 -11.10 -7.17
CA LEU A 67 -5.00 -11.33 -5.86
C LEU A 67 -6.05 -11.63 -4.79
N SER A 68 -7.16 -10.90 -4.79
CA SER A 68 -8.27 -11.12 -3.85
C SER A 68 -8.87 -12.53 -3.98
N ILE A 69 -8.99 -13.06 -5.20
CA ILE A 69 -9.46 -14.44 -5.43
C ILE A 69 -8.48 -15.47 -4.85
N GLN A 70 -7.19 -15.19 -4.87
CA GLN A 70 -6.15 -16.06 -4.32
C GLN A 70 -6.03 -15.95 -2.78
N GLY A 71 -6.84 -15.13 -2.13
CA GLY A 71 -6.88 -14.98 -0.67
C GLY A 71 -6.08 -13.81 -0.13
N PHE A 72 -5.45 -13.01 -0.99
CA PHE A 72 -4.75 -11.79 -0.57
C PHE A 72 -5.73 -10.65 -0.27
N ARG A 73 -5.23 -9.64 0.44
CA ARG A 73 -5.89 -8.36 0.74
C ARG A 73 -5.13 -7.22 0.03
N PRO A 74 -5.34 -7.06 -1.28
CA PRO A 74 -4.73 -5.98 -2.06
C PRO A 74 -5.40 -4.61 -1.83
#